data_AF-A0A429FWZ9-F1
#
_entry.id   AF-A0A429FWZ9-F1
#
_cell.length_a   1.000
_cell.length_b   1.000
_cell.length_c   1.000
_cell.angle_alpha   90.00
_cell.angle_beta   90.00
_cell.angle_gamma   90.00
#
_symmetry.space_group_name_H-M   'P 1'
#
loop_
_entity.id
_entity.type
_entity.pdbx_description
1 polymer ?
#
loop_
_entity_poly.entity_id
_entity_poly.type
_entity_poly.pdbx_seq_one_letter_code
_entity_poly.pdbx_strand_id
1 'polypeptide(L)'
;MKTVRLLLFLPGLAALAWGAVLFAEYAFPLRPDVFGTLGWLIGGPLAHDLLIAPLAGAVGFTLSRFLPERWKTPVKTGAVLTGVLTLLAFPLLWRPFGGARNPGLHDADTVTGLLVSLAVVWLGVLAAALVRRRAE
;
A
#
# COMPACT_ATOMS: atom_id res chain seq x y z
N MET A 1 9.68 -29.94 -9.11
CA MET A 1 9.15 -28.64 -9.61
C MET A 1 7.66 -28.67 -9.97
N LYS A 2 7.15 -29.62 -10.76
CA LYS A 2 5.72 -29.69 -11.12
C LYS A 2 4.79 -29.88 -9.92
N THR A 3 5.14 -30.77 -8.98
CA THR A 3 4.35 -31.03 -7.77
C THR A 3 4.23 -29.79 -6.89
N VAL A 4 5.33 -29.07 -6.65
CA VAL A 4 5.31 -27.81 -5.88
C VAL A 4 4.45 -26.75 -6.56
N ARG A 5 4.53 -26.62 -7.90
CA ARG A 5 3.66 -25.70 -8.64
C ARG A 5 2.18 -26.06 -8.52
N LEU A 6 1.84 -27.34 -8.60
CA LEU A 6 0.48 -27.83 -8.38
C LEU A 6 -0.01 -27.58 -6.95
N LEU A 7 0.84 -27.83 -5.96
CA LEU A 7 0.53 -27.59 -4.55
C LEU A 7 0.32 -26.12 -4.21
N LEU A 8 0.89 -25.19 -4.98
CA LEU A 8 0.61 -23.75 -4.83
C LEU A 8 -0.58 -23.30 -5.67
N PHE A 9 -0.70 -23.83 -6.89
CA PHE A 9 -1.74 -23.44 -7.84
C PHE A 9 -3.13 -23.90 -7.40
N LEU A 10 -3.28 -25.15 -6.98
CA LEU A 10 -4.60 -25.71 -6.66
C LEU A 10 -5.26 -25.02 -5.46
N PRO A 11 -4.58 -24.75 -4.33
CA PRO A 11 -5.18 -23.99 -3.24
C PRO A 11 -5.50 -22.55 -3.63
N GLY A 12 -4.64 -21.90 -4.41
CA GLY A 12 -4.90 -20.54 -4.91
C GLY A 12 -6.13 -20.48 -5.80
N LEU A 13 -6.28 -21.45 -6.71
CA LEU A 13 -7.44 -21.56 -7.58
C LEU A 13 -8.71 -21.89 -6.78
N ALA A 14 -8.62 -22.78 -5.79
CA ALA A 14 -9.72 -23.10 -4.89
C ALA A 14 -10.16 -21.87 -4.08
N ALA A 15 -9.22 -21.08 -3.56
CA ALA A 15 -9.50 -19.84 -2.85
C ALA A 15 -10.15 -18.79 -3.77
N LEU A 16 -9.70 -18.68 -5.03
CA LEU A 16 -10.32 -17.80 -6.02
C LEU A 16 -11.76 -18.22 -6.32
N ALA A 17 -11.99 -19.51 -6.58
CA ALA A 17 -13.33 -20.04 -6.84
C ALA A 17 -14.26 -19.82 -5.63
N TRP A 18 -13.76 -20.07 -4.42
CA TRP A 18 -14.50 -19.83 -3.19
C TRP A 18 -14.84 -18.34 -2.99
N GLY A 19 -13.88 -17.45 -3.23
CA GLY A 19 -14.11 -16.00 -3.19
C GLY A 19 -15.15 -15.54 -4.21
N ALA A 20 -15.18 -16.14 -5.40
CA ALA A 20 -16.20 -15.84 -6.41
C ALA A 20 -17.60 -16.28 -5.98
N VAL A 21 -17.73 -17.44 -5.32
CA VAL A 21 -19.00 -17.90 -4.73
C VAL A 21 -19.46 -16.93 -3.65
N LEU A 22 -18.60 -16.58 -2.68
CA LEU A 22 -18.92 -15.62 -1.62
C LEU A 22 -19.33 -14.25 -2.18
N PHE A 23 -18.65 -13.79 -3.23
CA PHE A 23 -19.01 -12.54 -3.89
C PHE A 23 -20.36 -12.63 -4.60
N ALA A 24 -20.67 -13.75 -5.26
CA ALA A 24 -21.97 -13.95 -5.90
C ALA A 24 -23.11 -13.97 -4.89
N GLU A 25 -22.93 -14.65 -3.75
CA GLU A 25 -23.90 -14.67 -2.64
C GLU A 25 -24.12 -13.28 -2.04
N TYR A 26 -23.05 -12.48 -1.92
CA TYR A 26 -23.13 -11.08 -1.49
C TYR A 26 -23.82 -10.18 -2.53
N ALA A 27 -23.47 -10.34 -3.81
CA ALA A 27 -23.86 -9.44 -4.89
C ALA A 27 -25.33 -9.61 -5.33
N PHE A 28 -25.93 -10.79 -5.10
CA PHE A 28 -27.28 -11.09 -5.58
C PHE A 28 -28.31 -11.24 -4.46
N PRO A 29 -29.48 -10.58 -4.57
CA PRO A 29 -29.87 -9.65 -5.64
C PRO A 29 -29.07 -8.33 -5.59
N LEU A 30 -28.90 -7.68 -6.75
CA LEU A 30 -28.10 -6.45 -6.89
C LEU A 30 -28.65 -5.31 -6.03
N ARG A 31 -27.99 -5.07 -4.90
CA ARG A 31 -28.30 -3.97 -3.96
C ARG A 31 -27.37 -2.77 -4.21
N PRO A 32 -27.75 -1.56 -3.78
CA PRO A 32 -26.93 -0.36 -3.99
C PRO A 32 -25.48 -0.46 -3.49
N ASP A 33 -25.23 -1.18 -2.41
CA ASP A 33 -23.90 -1.38 -1.82
C ASP A 33 -22.97 -2.20 -2.73
N VAL A 34 -23.54 -3.11 -3.55
CA VAL A 34 -22.78 -3.94 -4.50
C VAL A 34 -22.06 -3.08 -5.54
N PHE A 35 -22.68 -1.98 -5.99
CA PHE A 35 -22.05 -1.07 -6.95
C PHE A 35 -20.87 -0.31 -6.34
N GLY A 36 -20.95 0.04 -5.05
CA GLY A 36 -19.82 0.61 -4.31
C GLY A 36 -18.66 -0.39 -4.20
N THR A 37 -18.98 -1.64 -3.87
CA THR A 37 -17.99 -2.74 -3.80
C THR A 37 -17.35 -3.01 -5.16
N LEU A 38 -18.12 -3.05 -6.24
CA LEU A 38 -17.60 -3.19 -7.62
C LEU A 38 -16.72 -2.00 -8.01
N GLY A 39 -17.15 -0.79 -7.67
CA GLY A 39 -16.37 0.43 -7.87
C GLY A 39 -15.03 0.38 -7.15
N TRP A 40 -14.97 -0.17 -5.94
CA TRP A 40 -13.71 -0.39 -5.22
C TRP A 40 -12.87 -1.53 -5.83
N LEU A 41 -13.50 -2.68 -6.15
CA LEU A 41 -12.85 -3.87 -6.68
C LEU A 41 -12.19 -3.62 -8.04
N ILE A 42 -12.80 -2.76 -8.86
CA ILE A 42 -12.29 -2.39 -10.19
C ILE A 42 -11.46 -1.10 -10.10
N GLY A 43 -11.99 -0.08 -9.42
CA GLY A 43 -11.38 1.24 -9.34
C GLY A 43 -10.05 1.24 -8.59
N GLY A 44 -9.91 0.43 -7.54
CA GLY A 44 -8.66 0.29 -6.79
C GLY A 44 -7.49 -0.16 -7.69
N PRO A 45 -7.58 -1.34 -8.34
CA PRO A 45 -6.57 -1.80 -9.29
C PRO A 45 -6.32 -0.82 -10.45
N LEU A 46 -7.37 -0.24 -11.04
CA LEU A 46 -7.20 0.72 -12.13
C LEU A 46 -6.47 1.99 -11.66
N ALA A 47 -6.84 2.56 -10.52
CA ALA A 47 -6.13 3.71 -9.95
C ALA A 47 -4.68 3.35 -9.61
N HIS A 48 -4.44 2.15 -9.08
CA HIS A 48 -3.09 1.69 -8.80
C HIS A 48 -2.25 1.60 -10.07
N ASP A 49 -2.71 0.86 -11.08
CA ASP A 49 -1.91 0.51 -12.26
C ASP A 49 -1.75 1.68 -13.23
N LEU A 50 -2.75 2.55 -13.33
CA LEU A 50 -2.72 3.70 -14.24
C LEU A 50 -2.13 4.96 -13.62
N LEU A 51 -2.13 5.09 -12.29
CA LEU A 51 -1.66 6.30 -11.61
C LEU A 51 -0.55 6.02 -10.61
N ILE A 52 -0.79 5.18 -9.60
CA ILE A 52 0.16 4.99 -8.49
C ILE A 52 1.45 4.32 -8.97
N ALA A 53 1.37 3.23 -9.72
CA ALA A 53 2.55 2.50 -10.19
C ALA A 53 3.39 3.33 -11.17
N PRO A 54 2.81 4.05 -12.16
CA PRO A 54 3.57 4.96 -13.03
C PRO A 54 4.22 6.10 -12.25
N LEU A 55 3.51 6.72 -11.29
CA LEU A 55 4.08 7.78 -10.45
C LEU A 55 5.23 7.26 -9.58
N ALA A 56 5.07 6.09 -8.95
CA ALA A 56 6.13 5.46 -8.17
C ALA A 56 7.36 5.15 -9.05
N GLY A 57 7.13 4.65 -10.27
CA GLY A 57 8.17 4.42 -11.26
C GLY A 57 8.89 5.72 -11.67
N ALA A 58 8.14 6.78 -11.96
CA ALA A 58 8.69 8.09 -12.30
C ALA A 58 9.53 8.67 -11.17
N VAL A 59 9.03 8.67 -9.94
CA VAL A 59 9.77 9.11 -8.75
C VAL A 59 11.03 8.28 -8.56
N GLY A 60 10.92 6.95 -8.63
CA GLY A 60 12.07 6.05 -8.51
C GLY A 60 13.12 6.30 -9.59
N PHE A 61 12.70 6.55 -10.84
CA PHE A 61 13.57 6.90 -11.95
C PHE A 61 14.29 8.24 -11.71
N THR A 62 13.55 9.29 -11.35
CA THR A 62 14.11 10.62 -11.02
C THR A 62 15.13 10.52 -9.89
N LEU A 63 14.80 9.84 -8.79
CA LEU A 63 15.72 9.64 -7.68
C LEU A 63 16.98 8.86 -8.11
N SER A 64 16.84 7.89 -9.02
CA SER A 64 17.99 7.15 -9.57
C SER A 64 18.93 8.02 -10.38
N ARG A 65 18.40 9.06 -11.04
CA ARG A 65 19.16 9.93 -11.93
C ARG A 65 19.93 11.01 -11.17
N PHE A 66 19.37 11.54 -10.09
CA PHE A 66 19.91 12.70 -9.39
C PHE A 66 20.63 12.39 -8.08
N LEU A 67 20.37 11.24 -7.45
CA LEU A 67 21.03 10.91 -6.19
C LEU A 67 22.39 10.23 -6.40
N PRO A 68 23.39 10.53 -5.54
CA PRO A 68 24.61 9.74 -5.47
C PRO A 68 24.31 8.29 -5.07
N GLU A 69 25.15 7.34 -5.52
CA GLU A 69 24.93 5.89 -5.33
C GLU A 69 24.67 5.48 -3.87
N ARG A 70 25.32 6.17 -2.93
CA ARG A 70 25.13 5.96 -1.48
C ARG A 70 23.70 6.25 -0.99
N TRP A 71 23.00 7.18 -1.63
CA TRP A 71 21.67 7.64 -1.24
C TRP A 71 20.54 6.96 -2.02
N LYS A 72 20.82 6.37 -3.18
CA LYS A 72 19.77 5.82 -4.08
C LYS A 72 18.87 4.82 -3.39
N THR A 73 19.42 3.75 -2.82
CA THR A 73 18.60 2.70 -2.18
C THR A 73 17.87 3.21 -0.94
N PRO A 74 18.53 3.85 0.06
CA PRO A 74 17.83 4.34 1.25
C PRO A 74 16.71 5.33 0.93
N VAL A 75 16.96 6.31 0.05
CA VAL A 75 15.97 7.34 -0.26
C VAL A 75 14.80 6.78 -1.06
N LYS A 76 15.03 5.86 -2.01
CA LYS A 76 13.93 5.18 -2.71
C LYS A 76 13.04 4.41 -1.74
N THR A 77 13.63 3.66 -0.81
CA THR A 77 12.88 2.93 0.22
C THR A 77 12.08 3.90 1.09
N GLY A 78 12.69 4.99 1.55
CA GLY A 78 12.02 6.03 2.33
C GLY A 78 10.85 6.69 1.60
N ALA A 79 11.01 6.95 0.29
CA ALA A 79 9.95 7.50 -0.55
C ALA A 79 8.77 6.53 -0.70
N VAL A 80 9.04 5.23 -0.93
CA VAL A 80 7.99 4.19 -1.00
C VAL A 80 7.24 4.10 0.33
N LEU A 81 7.95 4.02 1.46
CA LEU A 81 7.35 3.97 2.79
C LEU A 81 6.52 5.23 3.09
N THR A 82 7.01 6.41 2.71
CA THR A 82 6.27 7.67 2.82
C THR A 82 4.96 7.60 2.04
N GLY A 83 5.00 7.13 0.80
CA GLY A 83 3.81 6.96 -0.04
C GLY A 83 2.79 6.01 0.58
N VAL A 84 3.23 4.84 1.05
CA VAL A 84 2.36 3.85 1.72
C VAL A 84 1.74 4.42 2.98
N LEU A 85 2.52 5.03 3.87
CA LEU A 85 2.02 5.63 5.11
C LEU A 85 1.01 6.74 4.83
N THR A 86 1.27 7.57 3.81
CA THR A 86 0.35 8.65 3.42
C THR A 86 -0.95 8.08 2.85
N LEU A 87 -0.89 7.05 1.99
CA LEU A 87 -2.08 6.38 1.46
C LEU A 87 -2.93 5.74 2.55
N LEU A 88 -2.29 5.15 3.57
CA LEU A 88 -2.98 4.56 4.73
C LEU A 88 -3.61 5.62 5.63
N ALA A 89 -2.93 6.75 5.84
CA ALA A 89 -3.44 7.86 6.66
C ALA A 89 -4.53 8.67 5.94
N PHE A 90 -4.50 8.74 4.61
CA PHE A 90 -5.43 9.54 3.81
C PHE A 90 -6.92 9.32 4.16
N PRO A 91 -7.46 8.09 4.19
CA PRO A 91 -8.87 7.89 4.52
C PRO A 91 -9.22 8.34 5.95
N LEU A 92 -8.29 8.20 6.90
CA LEU A 92 -8.48 8.62 8.30
C LEU A 92 -8.50 10.15 8.44
N LEU A 93 -7.69 10.85 7.63
CA LEU A 93 -7.65 12.31 7.58
C LEU A 93 -8.83 12.92 6.81
N TRP A 94 -9.21 12.31 5.69
CA TRP A 94 -10.27 12.81 4.81
C TRP A 94 -11.67 12.51 5.37
N ARG A 95 -11.87 11.31 5.94
CA ARG A 95 -13.18 10.87 6.44
C ARG A 95 -13.04 10.19 7.80
N PRO A 96 -12.81 10.96 8.89
CA PRO A 96 -12.58 10.43 10.24
C PRO A 96 -13.75 9.62 10.83
N PHE A 97 -14.90 9.50 10.15
CA PHE A 97 -16.01 8.62 10.56
C PHE A 97 -16.60 7.85 9.37
N GLY A 98 -15.74 7.36 8.47
CA GLY A 98 -16.18 6.68 7.24
C GLY A 98 -16.87 5.33 7.45
N GLY A 99 -16.74 4.74 8.65
CA GLY A 99 -17.35 3.47 9.06
C GLY A 99 -17.83 3.49 10.51
N ALA A 100 -18.15 2.32 11.06
CA ALA A 100 -18.56 2.19 12.46
C ALA A 100 -17.46 2.67 13.41
N ARG A 101 -17.82 3.44 14.45
CA ARG A 101 -16.87 3.91 15.46
C ARG A 101 -16.24 2.71 16.15
N ASN A 102 -14.94 2.54 15.92
CA ASN A 102 -14.10 1.57 16.61
C ASN A 102 -13.26 2.31 17.67
N PRO A 103 -13.42 1.99 18.97
CA PRO A 103 -12.62 2.58 20.05
C PRO A 103 -11.12 2.44 19.79
N GLY A 104 -10.35 3.49 20.07
CA GLY A 104 -8.90 3.52 19.86
C GLY A 104 -8.46 3.88 18.44
N LEU A 105 -9.13 3.39 17.38
CA LEU A 105 -8.77 3.75 16.00
C LEU A 105 -9.20 5.18 15.64
N HIS A 106 -10.38 5.60 16.09
CA HIS A 106 -10.94 6.93 15.78
C HIS A 106 -10.60 7.99 16.82
N ASP A 107 -10.05 7.58 17.97
CA ASP A 107 -9.62 8.48 19.05
C ASP A 107 -8.15 8.92 18.88
N ALA A 108 -7.43 8.34 17.91
CA ALA A 108 -6.03 8.59 17.68
C ALA A 108 -5.78 9.86 16.84
N ASP A 109 -4.80 10.66 17.27
CA ASP A 109 -4.28 11.78 16.47
C ASP A 109 -3.50 11.22 15.27
N THR A 110 -4.21 11.06 14.17
CA THR A 110 -3.69 10.51 12.91
C THR A 110 -2.57 11.39 12.34
N VAL A 111 -2.65 12.71 12.51
CA VAL A 111 -1.63 13.63 11.99
C VAL A 111 -0.32 13.42 12.74
N THR A 112 -0.38 13.43 14.07
CA THR A 112 0.79 13.18 14.91
C THR A 112 1.37 11.79 14.66
N GLY A 113 0.52 10.76 14.58
CA GLY A 113 0.96 9.39 14.27
C GLY A 113 1.66 9.27 12.92
N LEU A 114 1.14 9.93 11.88
CA LEU A 114 1.77 9.98 10.57
C LEU A 114 3.13 10.70 10.61
N LEU A 115 3.18 11.89 11.21
CA LEU A 115 4.41 12.68 11.30
C LEU A 115 5.53 11.95 12.06
N VAL A 116 5.20 11.32 13.19
CA VAL A 116 6.15 10.50 13.95
C VAL A 116 6.63 9.31 13.11
N SER A 117 5.73 8.62 12.42
CA SER A 117 6.08 7.48 11.56
C SER A 117 7.02 7.90 10.43
N LEU A 118 6.74 9.03 9.77
CA LEU A 118 7.60 9.59 8.74
C LEU A 118 8.96 10.01 9.29
N ALA A 119 9.01 10.64 10.47
CA ALA A 119 10.26 10.98 11.13
C ALA A 119 11.13 9.74 11.37
N VAL A 120 10.55 8.65 11.88
CA VAL A 120 11.25 7.37 12.08
C VAL A 120 11.78 6.81 10.76
N VAL A 121 10.98 6.81 9.69
CA VAL A 121 11.41 6.37 8.36
C VAL A 121 12.64 7.15 7.88
N TRP A 122 12.59 8.48 7.93
CA TRP A 122 13.68 9.32 7.42
C TRP A 122 14.92 9.31 8.30
N LEU A 123 14.78 9.10 9.62
CA LEU A 123 15.92 8.79 10.50
C LEU A 123 16.60 7.48 10.08
N GLY A 124 15.82 6.45 9.73
CA GLY A 124 16.35 5.19 9.18
C GLY A 124 17.08 5.38 7.85
N VAL A 125 16.53 6.21 6.95
CA VAL A 125 17.19 6.58 5.68
C VAL A 125 18.55 7.23 5.93
N LEU A 126 18.60 8.21 6.83
CA LEU A 126 19.84 8.90 7.19
C LEU A 126 20.86 7.92 7.79
N ALA A 127 20.44 7.10 8.75
CA ALA A 127 21.31 6.09 9.36
C ALA A 127 21.89 5.13 8.32
N ALA A 128 21.06 4.59 7.43
CA ALA A 128 21.50 3.67 6.38
C ALA A 128 22.49 4.33 5.40
N ALA A 129 22.24 5.56 4.98
CA ALA A 129 23.12 6.30 4.08
C ALA A 129 24.48 6.64 4.73
N LEU A 130 24.49 6.94 6.04
CA LEU A 130 25.69 7.31 6.78
C LEU A 130 26.55 6.10 7.18
N VAL A 131 25.93 4.97 7.55
CA VAL A 131 26.66 3.73 7.90
C VAL A 131 27.38 3.16 6.69
N ARG A 132 26.76 3.19 5.51
CA ARG A 132 27.38 2.70 4.26
C ARG A 132 28.69 3.42 3.92
N ARG A 133 28.82 4.69 4.34
CA ARG A 133 30.03 5.52 4.15
C ARG A 133 31.24 5.05 4.97
N ARG A 134 31.06 4.17 5.96
CA ARG A 134 32.17 3.61 6.76
C ARG A 134 32.66 2.26 6.25
N ALA A 135 31.91 1.62 5.36
CA ALA A 135 32.21 0.28 4.84
C ALA A 135 32.82 0.31 3.42
N GLU A 136 32.65 1.43 2.70
CA GLU A 136 33.36 1.78 1.47
C GLU A 136 34.61 2.61 1.81
#